data_AF-A0A8H8MGZ2-F1
#
_entry.id   AF-A0A8H8MGZ2-F1
#
_cell.length_a   1.000
_cell.length_b   1.000
_cell.length_c   1.000
_cell.angle_alpha   90.00
_cell.angle_beta   90.00
_cell.angle_gamma   90.00
#
_symmetry.space_group_name_H-M   'P 1'
#
loop_
_entity.id
_entity.type
_entity.pdbx_description
1 polymer ?
#
loop_
_entity_poly.entity_id
_entity_poly.type
_entity_poly.pdbx_seq_one_letter_code
_entity_poly.pdbx_strand_id
1 'polypeptide(L)'
;MQSSADTFDYPYDPSLSPSQVNKPKAGQVDAFYTVNMCHDFACRYGFTESAFNFQKNNNGKGGAGKDRVIISIQDGTGTGDSFATPPDGQSPVMRLNIWTYATGGRDQALESDLIAHEYGHGVSNCLTGGGTARCLQTTEAAGMGEGLSDTLAEMTGLASATVPDFTLGSWLANKPGGIRN
;
A
#
# COMPACT_ATOMS: atom_id res chain seq x y z
N MET A 1 -12.30 -11.90 3.22
CA MET A 1 -13.06 -12.48 2.08
C MET A 1 -13.21 -13.96 2.32
N GLN A 2 -14.41 -14.52 2.24
CA GLN A 2 -14.63 -15.95 2.36
C GLN A 2 -15.09 -16.46 0.99
N SER A 3 -14.16 -17.06 0.27
CA SER A 3 -14.41 -17.82 -0.96
C SER A 3 -14.60 -19.28 -0.54
N SER A 4 -15.64 -19.96 -0.99
CA SER A 4 -15.92 -21.36 -0.61
C SER A 4 -14.95 -22.38 -1.23
N ALA A 5 -14.01 -21.92 -2.07
CA ALA A 5 -13.08 -22.77 -2.81
C ALA A 5 -11.65 -22.18 -2.93
N ASP A 6 -11.25 -21.24 -2.06
CA ASP A 6 -9.96 -20.52 -2.14
C ASP A 6 -9.67 -19.91 -3.53
N THR A 7 -10.72 -19.68 -4.31
CA THR A 7 -10.64 -19.07 -5.64
C THR A 7 -10.91 -17.59 -5.50
N PHE A 8 -9.93 -16.77 -5.87
CA PHE A 8 -9.96 -15.30 -5.80
C PHE A 8 -9.85 -14.69 -7.20
N ASP A 9 -10.61 -15.26 -8.14
CA ASP A 9 -10.66 -14.81 -9.53
C ASP A 9 -11.96 -14.02 -9.77
N TYR A 10 -11.83 -12.72 -10.00
CA TYR A 10 -12.94 -11.81 -10.26
C TYR A 10 -12.69 -11.06 -11.57
N PRO A 11 -13.57 -11.19 -12.58
CA PRO A 11 -13.40 -10.49 -13.84
C PRO A 11 -13.31 -8.99 -13.66
N TYR A 12 -12.32 -8.38 -14.32
CA TYR A 12 -12.12 -6.94 -14.37
C TYR A 12 -12.44 -6.42 -15.77
N ASP A 13 -13.44 -5.55 -15.87
CA ASP A 13 -13.78 -4.82 -17.10
C ASP A 13 -13.45 -3.32 -16.92
N PRO A 14 -12.46 -2.78 -17.64
CA PRO A 14 -12.09 -1.37 -17.54
C PRO A 14 -13.16 -0.42 -18.10
N SER A 15 -14.14 -0.90 -18.88
CA SER A 15 -15.23 -0.09 -19.43
C SER A 15 -16.34 0.23 -18.42
N LEU A 16 -16.43 -0.54 -17.34
CA LEU A 16 -17.40 -0.33 -16.26
C LEU A 16 -16.85 0.64 -15.20
N SER A 17 -17.74 1.36 -14.51
CA SER A 17 -17.35 2.25 -13.42
C SER A 17 -16.77 1.46 -12.23
N PRO A 18 -15.80 2.02 -11.48
CA PRO A 18 -15.09 1.32 -10.40
C PRO A 18 -15.96 0.63 -9.35
N SER A 19 -17.16 1.16 -9.07
CA SER A 19 -18.09 0.58 -8.08
C SER A 19 -19.12 -0.37 -8.70
N GLN A 20 -19.09 -0.58 -10.02
CA GLN A 20 -19.95 -1.56 -10.68
C GLN A 20 -19.44 -2.99 -10.49
N VAL A 21 -20.40 -3.93 -10.51
CA VAL A 21 -20.31 -5.39 -10.35
C VAL A 21 -18.88 -5.96 -10.45
N ASN A 22 -18.47 -6.70 -9.41
CA ASN A 22 -17.18 -7.40 -9.25
C ASN A 22 -15.90 -6.54 -9.22
N LYS A 23 -15.87 -5.30 -9.72
CA LYS A 23 -14.66 -4.46 -9.66
C LYS A 23 -14.16 -4.21 -8.23
N PRO A 24 -15.02 -3.95 -7.23
CA PRO A 24 -14.56 -3.87 -5.84
C PRO A 24 -13.92 -5.17 -5.34
N LYS A 25 -14.35 -6.35 -5.84
CA LYS A 25 -13.77 -7.64 -5.46
C LYS A 25 -12.41 -7.86 -6.13
N ALA A 26 -12.27 -7.47 -7.40
CA ALA A 26 -10.99 -7.48 -8.10
C ALA A 26 -9.98 -6.57 -7.38
N GLY A 27 -10.36 -5.32 -7.07
CA GLY A 27 -9.52 -4.40 -6.30
C GLY A 27 -9.19 -4.92 -4.90
N GLN A 28 -10.14 -5.56 -4.21
CA GLN A 28 -9.87 -6.20 -2.91
C GLN A 28 -8.80 -7.30 -3.00
N VAL A 29 -8.83 -8.13 -4.05
CA VAL A 29 -7.84 -9.20 -4.26
C VAL A 29 -6.49 -8.61 -4.62
N ASP A 30 -6.45 -7.63 -5.52
CA ASP A 30 -5.20 -6.98 -5.94
C ASP A 30 -4.53 -6.25 -4.78
N ALA A 31 -5.28 -5.45 -4.02
CA ALA A 31 -4.75 -4.77 -2.84
C ALA A 31 -4.29 -5.76 -1.76
N PHE A 32 -5.02 -6.86 -1.55
CA PHE A 32 -4.58 -7.91 -0.64
C PHE A 32 -3.27 -8.54 -1.11
N TYR A 33 -3.17 -8.90 -2.39
CA TYR A 33 -1.96 -9.47 -2.97
C TYR A 33 -0.77 -8.52 -2.83
N THR A 34 -0.93 -7.27 -3.26
CA THR A 34 0.12 -6.26 -3.26
C THR A 34 0.62 -5.96 -1.85
N VAL A 35 -0.27 -5.79 -0.87
CA VAL A 35 0.14 -5.56 0.54
C VAL A 35 0.89 -6.76 1.12
N ASN A 36 0.50 -8.00 0.81
CA ASN A 36 1.23 -9.18 1.27
C ASN A 36 2.59 -9.32 0.57
N MET A 37 2.69 -8.98 -0.71
CA MET A 37 3.96 -8.92 -1.43
C MET A 37 4.90 -7.87 -0.82
N CYS A 38 4.40 -6.67 -0.48
CA CYS A 38 5.18 -5.65 0.21
C CYS A 38 5.62 -6.11 1.60
N HIS A 39 4.76 -6.79 2.35
CA HIS A 39 5.12 -7.40 3.64
C HIS A 39 6.27 -8.37 3.49
N ASP A 40 6.17 -9.34 2.58
CA ASP A 40 7.19 -10.38 2.41
C ASP A 40 8.50 -9.79 1.88
N PHE A 41 8.41 -8.84 0.96
CA PHE A 41 9.57 -8.08 0.48
C PHE A 41 10.26 -7.35 1.64
N ALA A 42 9.53 -6.55 2.41
CA ALA A 42 10.10 -5.78 3.53
C ALA A 42 10.67 -6.70 4.62
N CYS A 43 10.01 -7.82 4.92
CA CYS A 43 10.50 -8.84 5.85
C CYS A 43 11.85 -9.41 5.41
N ARG A 44 12.00 -9.69 4.11
CA ARG A 44 13.26 -10.20 3.54
C ARG A 44 14.43 -9.23 3.74
N TYR A 45 14.14 -7.93 3.85
CA TYR A 45 15.12 -6.88 4.10
C TYR A 45 15.15 -6.39 5.56
N GLY A 46 14.53 -7.12 6.49
CA GLY A 46 14.71 -6.92 7.94
C GLY A 46 13.53 -6.27 8.67
N PHE A 47 12.45 -5.89 7.98
CA PHE A 47 11.20 -5.46 8.63
C PHE A 47 10.43 -6.68 9.16
N THR A 48 10.95 -7.22 10.25
CA THR A 48 10.50 -8.44 10.93
C THR A 48 9.70 -8.13 12.20
N GLU A 49 9.23 -9.17 12.90
CA GLU A 49 8.48 -9.06 14.15
C GLU A 49 9.21 -8.18 15.18
N SER A 50 10.49 -8.47 15.43
CA SER A 50 11.31 -7.68 16.35
C SER A 50 11.63 -6.27 15.87
N ALA A 51 11.37 -6.00 14.58
CA ALA A 51 11.50 -4.69 13.95
C ALA A 51 10.12 -4.07 13.65
N PHE A 52 9.09 -4.45 14.40
CA PHE A 52 7.79 -3.76 14.46
C PHE A 52 6.96 -3.87 13.17
N ASN A 53 7.04 -5.02 12.50
CA ASN A 53 6.28 -5.26 11.28
C ASN A 53 4.82 -5.62 11.53
N PHE A 54 3.99 -5.43 10.51
CA PHE A 54 2.55 -5.52 10.63
C PHE A 54 2.03 -6.96 10.54
N GLN A 55 1.74 -7.58 11.68
CA GLN A 55 1.19 -8.93 11.68
C GLN A 55 0.26 -9.25 12.85
N LYS A 56 -0.75 -10.07 12.56
CA LYS A 56 -1.71 -10.48 13.59
C LYS A 56 -1.05 -11.33 14.69
N ASN A 57 -0.07 -12.14 14.34
CA ASN A 57 0.60 -13.05 15.27
C ASN A 57 2.10 -13.14 14.94
N ASN A 58 2.94 -12.74 15.90
CA ASN A 58 4.39 -12.68 15.76
C ASN A 58 5.07 -14.03 16.04
N ASN A 59 4.31 -15.07 16.41
CA ASN A 59 4.83 -16.42 16.66
C ASN A 59 6.00 -16.46 17.66
N GLY A 60 6.01 -15.55 18.63
CA GLY A 60 7.06 -15.45 19.65
C GLY A 60 8.40 -14.84 19.19
N LYS A 61 8.46 -14.24 17.99
CA LYS A 61 9.70 -13.68 17.42
C LYS A 61 10.00 -12.22 17.83
N GLY A 62 9.29 -11.68 18.81
CA GLY A 62 9.44 -10.30 19.29
C GLY A 62 8.38 -9.33 18.77
N GLY A 63 8.53 -8.05 19.09
CA GLY A 63 7.56 -6.99 18.79
C GLY A 63 6.21 -7.17 19.48
N ALA A 64 5.30 -6.23 19.24
CA ALA A 64 3.90 -6.30 19.65
C ALA A 64 3.03 -6.65 18.44
N GLY A 65 2.50 -7.87 18.38
CA GLY A 65 1.58 -8.24 17.30
C GLY A 65 0.17 -7.67 17.48
N LYS A 66 -0.79 -8.19 16.69
CA LYS A 66 -2.19 -7.71 16.56
C LYS A 66 -2.32 -6.42 15.76
N ASP A 67 -1.37 -6.19 14.87
CA ASP A 67 -1.19 -4.97 14.10
C ASP A 67 -1.12 -5.22 12.59
N ARG A 68 -1.84 -6.24 12.11
CA ARG A 68 -2.04 -6.44 10.66
C ARG A 68 -2.55 -5.15 10.00
N VAL A 69 -2.13 -4.90 8.77
CA VAL A 69 -2.69 -3.81 7.95
C VAL A 69 -4.19 -4.02 7.75
N ILE A 70 -4.98 -2.97 8.00
CA ILE A 70 -6.40 -2.89 7.64
C ILE A 70 -6.47 -2.09 6.34
N ILE A 71 -7.03 -2.69 5.30
CA ILE A 71 -7.19 -2.04 3.99
C ILE A 71 -8.67 -1.69 3.80
N SER A 72 -8.97 -0.41 3.62
CA SER A 72 -10.29 0.08 3.24
C SER A 72 -10.29 0.40 1.75
N ILE A 73 -11.13 -0.31 1.00
CA ILE A 73 -11.23 -0.21 -0.45
C ILE A 73 -12.40 0.69 -0.81
N GLN A 74 -12.18 1.64 -1.72
CA GLN A 74 -13.18 2.65 -2.10
C GLN A 74 -13.74 3.38 -0.86
N ASP A 75 -12.82 3.78 0.04
CA ASP A 75 -13.14 4.22 1.41
C ASP A 75 -14.10 5.42 1.46
N GLY A 76 -14.01 6.34 0.48
CA GLY A 76 -15.01 7.39 0.25
C GLY A 76 -14.92 8.58 1.22
N THR A 77 -13.98 8.59 2.17
CA THR A 77 -13.84 9.70 3.14
C THR A 77 -12.91 10.83 2.68
N GLY A 78 -12.41 10.81 1.44
CA GLY A 78 -11.50 11.86 0.94
C GLY A 78 -11.17 11.75 -0.55
N THR A 79 -10.31 12.67 -1.01
CA THR A 79 -9.64 12.64 -2.32
C THR A 79 -8.19 12.21 -2.11
N GLY A 80 -7.82 11.03 -2.61
CA GLY A 80 -6.46 10.48 -2.42
C GLY A 80 -6.38 9.35 -1.39
N ASP A 81 -5.21 8.77 -1.29
CA ASP A 81 -4.82 7.68 -0.41
C ASP A 81 -4.31 8.14 0.96
N SER A 82 -4.23 7.19 1.89
CA SER A 82 -3.45 7.38 3.11
C SER A 82 -3.10 6.06 3.80
N PHE A 83 -1.98 6.08 4.52
CA PHE A 83 -1.57 5.03 5.44
C PHE A 83 -1.35 5.59 6.85
N ALA A 84 -2.34 5.39 7.72
CA ALA A 84 -2.22 5.78 9.11
C ALA A 84 -1.39 4.74 9.88
N THR A 85 -0.19 5.13 10.32
CA THR A 85 0.73 4.27 11.07
C THR A 85 0.69 4.60 12.56
N PRO A 86 -0.02 3.83 13.40
CA PRO A 86 0.10 3.93 14.84
C PRO A 86 1.38 3.23 15.34
N PRO A 87 1.74 3.39 16.62
CA PRO A 87 2.81 2.61 17.24
C PRO A 87 2.57 1.09 17.15
N ASP A 88 3.66 0.32 17.23
CA ASP A 88 3.69 -1.16 17.22
C ASP A 88 2.60 -1.78 18.11
N GLY A 89 1.98 -2.86 17.64
CA GLY A 89 0.84 -3.51 18.32
C GLY A 89 -0.53 -2.88 18.06
N GLN A 90 -0.61 -1.84 17.22
CA GLN A 90 -1.86 -1.28 16.72
C GLN A 90 -1.93 -1.41 15.20
N SER A 91 -3.07 -1.87 14.68
CA SER A 91 -3.23 -2.08 13.24
C SER A 91 -3.18 -0.76 12.48
N PRO A 92 -2.25 -0.59 11.52
CA PRO A 92 -2.29 0.55 10.62
C PRO A 92 -3.48 0.43 9.67
N VAL A 93 -3.92 1.58 9.14
CA VAL A 93 -5.07 1.67 8.25
C VAL A 93 -4.65 2.30 6.93
N MET A 94 -4.67 1.50 5.86
CA MET A 94 -4.55 1.92 4.49
C MET A 94 -5.94 2.23 3.92
N ARG A 95 -6.12 3.42 3.35
CA ARG A 95 -7.36 3.83 2.69
C ARG A 95 -7.07 4.07 1.21
N LEU A 96 -7.73 3.30 0.35
CA LEU A 96 -7.63 3.39 -1.10
C LEU A 96 -8.93 3.98 -1.64
N ASN A 97 -8.82 4.96 -2.52
CA ASN A 97 -9.96 5.71 -3.05
C ASN A 97 -10.09 5.60 -4.56
N ILE A 98 -11.27 5.95 -5.07
CA ILE A 98 -11.49 6.11 -6.50
C ILE A 98 -10.98 7.49 -6.91
N TRP A 99 -10.13 7.55 -7.92
CA TRP A 99 -9.63 8.79 -8.49
C TRP A 99 -10.41 9.14 -9.76
N THR A 100 -10.76 10.41 -9.91
CA THR A 100 -11.62 10.91 -11.00
C THR A 100 -10.87 11.70 -12.07
N TYR A 101 -9.54 11.56 -12.16
CA TYR A 101 -8.72 12.22 -13.19
C TYR A 101 -8.93 11.65 -14.60
N ALA A 102 -9.27 10.36 -14.69
CA ALA A 102 -9.67 9.71 -15.95
C ALA A 102 -11.19 9.69 -16.08
N THR A 103 -11.70 9.77 -17.32
CA THR A 103 -13.11 9.53 -17.61
C THR A 103 -13.53 8.14 -17.11
N GLY A 104 -14.63 8.08 -16.35
CA GLY A 104 -15.13 6.84 -15.75
C GLY A 104 -14.54 6.52 -14.37
N GLY A 105 -13.49 7.22 -13.95
CA GLY A 105 -12.79 6.99 -12.68
C GLY A 105 -11.94 5.71 -12.69
N ARG A 106 -10.90 5.70 -11.85
CA ARG A 106 -9.99 4.55 -11.68
C ARG A 106 -9.93 4.17 -10.20
N ASP A 107 -9.97 2.87 -9.94
CA ASP A 107 -9.87 2.33 -8.58
C ASP A 107 -8.40 2.22 -8.21
N GLN A 108 -7.99 2.92 -7.15
CA GLN A 108 -6.62 2.84 -6.66
C GLN A 108 -6.22 1.44 -6.20
N ALA A 109 -7.18 0.61 -5.81
CA ALA A 109 -6.91 -0.76 -5.42
C ALA A 109 -6.26 -1.62 -6.54
N LEU A 110 -6.11 -1.08 -7.74
CA LEU A 110 -5.48 -1.70 -8.91
C LEU A 110 -4.19 -0.98 -9.37
N GLU A 111 -3.74 0.02 -8.61
CA GLU A 111 -2.53 0.80 -8.88
C GLU A 111 -1.46 0.38 -7.85
N SER A 112 -0.72 -0.68 -8.15
CA SER A 112 0.12 -1.40 -7.18
C SER A 112 1.28 -0.56 -6.64
N ASP A 113 1.82 0.36 -7.43
CA ASP A 113 2.92 1.25 -7.02
C ASP A 113 2.48 2.24 -5.93
N LEU A 114 1.26 2.77 -6.00
CA LEU A 114 0.69 3.59 -4.91
C LEU A 114 0.40 2.76 -3.66
N ILE A 115 -0.07 1.51 -3.79
CA ILE A 115 -0.23 0.63 -2.63
C ILE A 115 1.11 0.36 -1.93
N ALA A 116 2.17 0.13 -2.72
CA ALA A 116 3.52 -0.04 -2.20
C ALA A 116 4.06 1.24 -1.56
N HIS A 117 3.78 2.41 -2.15
CA HIS A 117 4.09 3.72 -1.58
C HIS A 117 3.46 3.88 -0.19
N GLU A 118 2.15 3.65 -0.09
CA GLU A 118 1.42 3.73 1.18
C GLU A 118 1.96 2.74 2.22
N TYR A 119 2.30 1.51 1.81
CA TYR A 119 2.96 0.56 2.70
C TYR A 119 4.35 1.06 3.17
N GLY A 120 5.07 1.77 2.31
CA GLY A 120 6.35 2.42 2.61
C GLY A 120 6.26 3.46 3.71
N HIS A 121 5.14 4.18 3.83
CA HIS A 121 4.90 5.05 4.98
C HIS A 121 4.83 4.25 6.28
N GLY A 122 4.19 3.09 6.26
CA GLY A 122 4.15 2.16 7.39
C GLY A 122 5.55 1.72 7.82
N VAL A 123 6.34 1.22 6.88
CA VAL A 123 7.71 0.73 7.13
C VAL A 123 8.59 1.85 7.71
N SER A 124 8.61 3.00 7.04
CA SER A 124 9.48 4.12 7.43
C SER A 124 9.09 4.74 8.76
N ASN A 125 7.80 4.91 9.05
CA ASN A 125 7.33 5.42 10.33
C ASN A 125 7.59 4.41 11.47
N CYS A 126 7.34 3.12 11.26
CA CYS A 126 7.62 2.11 12.30
C CYS A 126 9.10 2.01 12.62
N LEU A 127 9.97 1.94 11.62
CA LEU A 127 11.42 1.80 11.87
C LEU A 127 12.02 3.07 12.48
N THR A 128 11.61 4.25 12.01
CA THR A 128 12.17 5.51 12.49
C THR A 128 11.70 5.79 13.91
N GLY A 129 12.65 5.79 14.86
CA GLY A 129 12.33 6.00 16.27
C GLY A 129 11.76 4.77 16.98
N GLY A 130 11.95 3.57 16.43
CA GLY A 130 11.83 2.30 17.14
C GLY A 130 10.39 1.91 17.52
N GLY A 131 9.50 1.80 16.54
CA GLY A 131 8.12 1.34 16.71
C GLY A 131 7.16 2.40 17.22
N THR A 132 7.62 3.65 17.38
CA THR A 132 6.76 4.74 17.90
C THR A 132 5.90 5.37 16.83
N ALA A 133 6.27 5.30 15.54
CA ALA A 133 5.58 5.93 14.42
C ALA A 133 5.41 7.46 14.52
N ARG A 134 6.32 8.15 15.22
CA ARG A 134 6.23 9.60 15.48
C ARG A 134 7.44 10.42 15.05
N CYS A 135 8.40 9.81 14.35
CA CYS A 135 9.69 10.45 14.09
C CYS A 135 9.86 11.04 12.68
N LEU A 136 8.88 10.87 11.79
CA LEU A 136 8.87 11.49 10.44
C LEU A 136 7.84 12.63 10.32
N GLN A 137 7.75 13.49 11.34
CA GLN A 137 6.69 14.49 11.47
C GLN A 137 7.13 15.92 11.16
N THR A 138 8.44 16.19 11.16
CA THR A 138 8.98 17.50 10.73
C THR A 138 8.99 17.58 9.22
N THR A 139 9.00 18.78 8.64
CA THR A 139 8.91 18.97 7.18
C THR A 139 9.94 18.16 6.40
N GLU A 140 11.21 18.23 6.78
CA GLU A 140 12.29 17.49 6.10
C GLU A 140 12.15 15.98 6.31
N ALA A 141 11.83 15.54 7.53
CA ALA A 141 11.66 14.13 7.82
C ALA A 141 10.44 13.52 7.13
N ALA A 142 9.33 14.27 7.03
CA ALA A 142 8.15 13.87 6.28
C ALA A 142 8.46 13.78 4.77
N GLY A 143 9.22 14.74 4.23
CA GLY A 143 9.70 14.68 2.84
C GLY A 143 10.59 13.45 2.57
N MET A 144 11.45 13.08 3.52
CA MET A 144 12.18 11.81 3.45
C MET A 144 11.22 10.61 3.52
N GLY A 145 10.17 10.67 4.34
CA GLY A 145 9.13 9.65 4.39
C GLY A 145 8.46 9.39 3.03
N GLU A 146 8.07 10.46 2.32
CA GLU A 146 7.55 10.38 0.94
C GLU A 146 8.57 9.73 -0.02
N GLY A 147 9.83 10.17 0.02
CA GLY A 147 10.87 9.64 -0.86
C GLY A 147 11.21 8.17 -0.58
N LEU A 148 11.19 7.75 0.69
CA LEU A 148 11.37 6.36 1.08
C LEU A 148 10.21 5.49 0.60
N SER A 149 8.99 6.00 0.65
CA SER A 149 7.80 5.34 0.12
C SER A 149 7.87 5.18 -1.41
N ASP A 150 8.26 6.23 -2.14
CA ASP A 150 8.50 6.17 -3.59
C ASP A 150 9.58 5.13 -3.94
N THR A 151 10.67 5.10 -3.15
CA THR A 151 11.76 4.13 -3.33
C THR A 151 11.27 2.69 -3.17
N LEU A 152 10.41 2.42 -2.17
CA LEU A 152 9.83 1.09 -1.99
C LEU A 152 8.93 0.70 -3.17
N ALA A 153 8.12 1.64 -3.66
CA ALA A 153 7.28 1.42 -4.83
C ALA A 153 8.11 1.09 -6.08
N GLU A 154 9.17 1.86 -6.33
CA GLU A 154 10.10 1.60 -7.43
C GLU A 154 10.75 0.21 -7.30
N MET A 155 11.33 -0.10 -6.13
CA MET A 155 12.02 -1.37 -5.88
C MET A 155 11.12 -2.59 -6.07
N THR A 156 9.86 -2.48 -5.67
CA THR A 156 8.89 -3.58 -5.79
C THR A 156 8.28 -3.69 -7.19
N GLY A 157 8.36 -2.63 -8.00
CA GLY A 157 7.93 -2.61 -9.41
C GLY A 157 8.99 -3.11 -10.41
N LEU A 158 10.24 -3.35 -9.98
CA LEU A 158 11.30 -3.83 -10.86
C LEU A 158 11.04 -5.27 -11.35
N ALA A 159 10.88 -5.42 -12.67
CA ALA A 159 10.66 -6.72 -13.31
C ALA A 159 11.93 -7.33 -13.95
N SER A 160 13.05 -6.60 -13.97
CA SER A 160 14.30 -7.05 -14.58
C SER A 160 15.52 -6.41 -13.91
N ALA A 161 16.72 -6.86 -14.27
CA ALA A 161 17.98 -6.24 -13.81
C ALA A 161 18.23 -4.85 -14.41
N THR A 162 17.55 -4.49 -15.50
CA THR A 162 17.56 -3.12 -16.03
C THR A 162 16.58 -2.29 -15.22
N VAL A 163 17.07 -1.19 -14.66
CA VAL A 163 16.28 -0.20 -13.90
C VAL A 163 15.86 0.91 -14.88
N PRO A 164 14.61 0.93 -15.36
CA PRO A 164 14.10 2.02 -16.18
C PRO A 164 13.78 3.24 -15.30
N ASP A 165 13.53 4.39 -15.94
CA ASP A 165 12.91 5.53 -15.25
C ASP A 165 11.54 5.11 -14.69
N PHE A 166 11.32 5.42 -13.41
CA PHE A 166 10.09 5.09 -12.70
C PHE A 166 9.14 6.28 -12.67
N THR A 167 7.85 6.02 -12.89
CA THR A 167 6.78 7.01 -12.70
C THR A 167 5.75 6.45 -11.72
N LEU A 168 5.39 7.26 -10.73
CA LEU A 168 4.44 6.87 -9.70
C LEU A 168 3.02 7.31 -10.07
N GLY A 169 2.05 6.40 -9.93
CA GLY A 169 0.61 6.68 -10.02
C GLY A 169 0.16 7.16 -11.40
N SER A 170 0.88 6.82 -12.46
CA SER A 170 0.66 7.37 -13.81
C SER A 170 -0.68 6.95 -14.40
N TRP A 171 -1.11 5.71 -14.15
CA TRP A 171 -2.41 5.23 -14.60
C TRP A 171 -3.49 5.88 -13.76
N LEU A 172 -3.39 5.90 -12.44
CA LEU A 172 -4.44 6.49 -11.62
C LEU A 172 -4.65 8.00 -11.88
N ALA A 173 -3.54 8.74 -12.04
CA ALA A 173 -3.54 10.18 -12.31
C ALA A 173 -3.88 10.55 -13.75
N ASN A 174 -3.94 9.57 -14.66
CA ASN A 174 -4.11 9.80 -16.09
C ASN A 174 -3.05 10.76 -16.66
N LYS A 175 -1.81 10.66 -16.17
CA LYS A 175 -0.69 11.54 -16.49
C LYS A 175 0.54 10.70 -16.79
N PRO A 176 1.06 10.68 -18.04
CA PRO A 176 2.18 9.82 -18.41
C PRO A 176 3.44 9.99 -17.55
N GLY A 177 3.70 11.21 -17.07
CA GLY A 177 4.82 11.49 -16.16
C GLY A 177 4.57 11.18 -14.68
N GLY A 178 3.42 10.60 -14.33
CA GLY A 178 3.07 10.32 -12.93
C GLY A 178 2.78 11.58 -12.10
N ILE A 179 2.67 11.39 -10.79
CA ILE A 179 2.26 12.44 -9.83
C ILE A 179 3.42 13.27 -9.27
N ARG A 180 4.67 12.82 -9.46
CA ARG A 180 5.87 13.55 -9.05
C ARG A 180 6.33 14.52 -10.17
N ASN A 181 7.22 15.45 -9.82
CA ASN A 181 7.74 16.51 -10.71
C ASN A 181 9.05 16.11 -11.37
#